data_AF-A0A3D3TVG5-F1
#
_entry.id   AF-A0A3D3TVG5-F1
#
_cell.length_a   1.000
_cell.length_b   1.000
_cell.length_c   1.000
_cell.angle_alpha   90.00
_cell.angle_beta   90.00
_cell.angle_gamma   90.00
#
_symmetry.space_group_name_H-M   'P 1'
#
loop_
_entity.id
_entity.type
_entity.pdbx_description
1 polymer ?
#
loop_
_entity_poly.entity_id
_entity_poly.type
_entity_poly.pdbx_seq_one_letter_code
_entity_poly.pdbx_strand_id
1 'polypeptide(L)'
;MISILVKKIVNFIATESNIEDIYYLDRIRYGVEVFISEGIKFIIILLISLILKRLPEFFIITVLILGVRTKLGGGHCNSFTTCFIKTTGIYLIMYFLSSIVIIPRFIRVLILVSVIATIFTAKYRTKIKAIEAPKVILKLKLRTSFIYLFTYALVRVINNSVYINLVLLFGTYMIYEYYMNNRRKSVMKNLTKKFDLKKLMSDVLTNASIGVGEAALKSSSIFFWGEVELPLELREKSK
;
A
#
# COMPACT_ATOMS: atom_id res chain seq x y z
N MET A 1 -0.27 20.23 12.54
CA MET A 1 -0.03 21.06 11.33
C MET A 1 -0.76 20.53 10.11
N ILE A 2 -0.50 19.29 9.66
CA ILE A 2 -1.20 18.68 8.50
C ILE A 2 -2.73 18.65 8.71
N SER A 3 -3.21 18.30 9.90
CA SER A 3 -4.65 18.26 10.21
C SER A 3 -5.39 19.60 10.04
N ILE A 4 -4.72 20.72 10.34
CA ILE A 4 -5.31 22.06 10.20
C ILE A 4 -5.44 22.43 8.73
N LEU A 5 -4.41 22.13 7.93
CA LEU A 5 -4.42 22.35 6.48
C LEU A 5 -5.46 21.47 5.79
N VAL A 6 -5.51 20.19 6.13
CA VAL A 6 -6.53 19.24 5.63
C VAL A 6 -7.93 19.77 5.96
N LYS A 7 -8.19 20.18 7.21
CA LYS A 7 -9.50 20.71 7.60
C LYS A 7 -9.90 21.96 6.82
N LYS A 8 -8.97 22.87 6.55
CA LYS A 8 -9.23 24.06 5.73
C LYS A 8 -9.61 23.69 4.29
N ILE A 9 -8.85 22.78 3.66
CA ILE A 9 -9.10 22.34 2.28
C ILE A 9 -10.43 21.60 2.18
N VAL A 10 -10.71 20.69 3.11
CA VAL A 10 -11.95 19.92 3.15
C VAL A 10 -13.15 20.84 3.37
N ASN A 11 -13.06 21.79 4.29
CA ASN A 11 -14.13 22.77 4.51
C ASN A 11 -14.39 23.62 3.27
N PHE A 12 -13.34 24.06 2.57
CA PHE A 12 -13.49 24.78 1.30
C PHE A 12 -14.22 23.94 0.24
N ILE A 13 -13.84 22.68 0.07
CA ILE A 13 -14.49 21.74 -0.86
C ILE A 13 -15.96 21.52 -0.46
N ALA A 14 -16.23 21.36 0.84
CA ALA A 14 -17.58 21.13 1.36
C ALA A 14 -18.52 22.29 1.02
N THR A 15 -18.07 23.52 1.29
CA THR A 15 -18.87 24.73 1.07
C THR A 15 -19.13 24.97 -0.41
N GLU A 16 -18.11 24.84 -1.27
CA GLU A 16 -18.29 25.15 -2.70
C GLU A 16 -19.00 24.06 -3.49
N SER A 17 -18.87 22.81 -3.07
CA SER A 17 -19.53 21.68 -3.75
C SER A 17 -20.90 21.34 -3.13
N ASN A 18 -21.35 22.12 -2.15
CA ASN A 18 -22.59 21.92 -1.39
C ASN A 18 -22.77 20.46 -0.92
N ILE A 19 -21.71 19.89 -0.36
CA ILE A 19 -21.69 18.49 0.10
C ILE A 19 -22.13 18.45 1.55
N GLU A 20 -23.27 17.85 1.81
CA GLU A 20 -23.81 17.65 3.17
C GLU A 20 -23.56 16.24 3.71
N ASP A 21 -23.23 15.27 2.85
CA ASP A 21 -22.96 13.89 3.25
C ASP A 21 -21.63 13.78 4.03
N ILE A 22 -21.76 13.55 5.34
CA ILE A 22 -20.66 13.40 6.30
C ILE A 22 -19.71 12.25 5.91
N TYR A 23 -20.22 11.15 5.35
CA TYR A 23 -19.39 10.00 4.94
C TYR A 23 -18.57 10.33 3.69
N TYR A 24 -19.16 11.05 2.75
CA TYR A 24 -18.46 11.53 1.56
C TYR A 24 -17.39 12.56 1.93
N LEU A 25 -17.68 13.42 2.89
CA LEU A 25 -16.76 14.40 3.46
C LEU A 25 -15.56 13.77 4.16
N ASP A 26 -15.78 12.73 4.98
CA ASP A 26 -14.68 12.03 5.65
C ASP A 26 -13.78 11.27 4.65
N ARG A 27 -14.38 10.77 3.57
CA ARG A 27 -13.66 10.18 2.44
C ARG A 27 -12.75 11.20 1.73
N ILE A 28 -13.27 12.40 1.44
CA ILE A 28 -12.48 13.50 0.88
C ILE A 28 -11.35 13.87 1.84
N ARG A 29 -11.66 14.01 3.13
CA ARG A 29 -10.67 14.33 4.17
C ARG A 29 -9.53 13.33 4.17
N TYR A 30 -9.83 12.04 4.17
CA TYR A 30 -8.81 11.00 4.14
C TYR A 30 -7.99 11.05 2.85
N GLY A 31 -8.63 11.23 1.69
CA GLY A 31 -7.93 11.39 0.41
C GLY A 31 -6.96 12.57 0.41
N VAL A 32 -7.39 13.72 0.92
CA VAL A 32 -6.56 14.93 1.06
C VAL A 32 -5.42 14.71 2.05
N GLU A 33 -5.68 14.06 3.19
CA GLU A 33 -4.66 13.74 4.19
C GLU A 33 -3.57 12.84 3.62
N VAL A 34 -3.95 11.78 2.89
CA VAL A 34 -3.02 10.89 2.21
C VAL A 34 -2.25 11.63 1.12
N PHE A 35 -2.93 12.42 0.29
CA PHE A 35 -2.28 13.17 -0.80
C PHE A 35 -1.21 14.13 -0.28
N ILE A 36 -1.55 14.94 0.74
CA ILE A 36 -0.61 15.88 1.35
C ILE A 36 0.54 15.12 2.01
N SER A 37 0.23 14.05 2.74
CA SER A 37 1.24 13.25 3.43
C SER A 37 2.22 12.61 2.46
N GLU A 38 1.75 11.94 1.40
CA GLU A 38 2.63 11.36 0.38
C GLU A 38 3.38 12.43 -0.41
N GLY A 39 2.74 13.57 -0.71
CA GLY A 39 3.36 14.71 -1.39
C GLY A 39 4.53 15.30 -0.61
N ILE A 40 4.37 15.53 0.70
CA ILE A 40 5.46 16.00 1.57
C ILE A 40 6.62 15.00 1.57
N LYS A 41 6.33 13.70 1.71
CA LYS A 41 7.37 12.66 1.68
C LYS A 41 8.11 12.63 0.35
N PHE A 42 7.40 12.74 -0.76
CA PHE A 42 7.97 12.80 -2.09
C PHE A 42 8.93 13.98 -2.24
N ILE A 43 8.51 15.20 -1.85
CA ILE A 43 9.34 16.41 -1.93
C ILE A 43 10.60 16.25 -1.08
N ILE A 44 10.49 15.76 0.15
CA ILE A 44 11.66 15.60 1.04
C ILE A 44 12.64 14.58 0.46
N ILE A 45 12.17 13.43 -0.03
CA ILE A 45 13.05 12.41 -0.61
C ILE A 45 13.66 12.90 -1.92
N LEU A 46 12.93 13.69 -2.73
CA LEU A 46 13.47 14.34 -3.92
C LEU A 46 14.62 15.29 -3.57
N LEU A 47 14.44 16.15 -2.56
CA LEU A 47 15.49 17.06 -2.07
C LEU A 47 16.72 16.29 -1.58
N ILE A 48 16.53 15.23 -0.78
CA ILE A 48 17.62 14.35 -0.34
C ILE A 48 18.35 13.76 -1.55
N SER A 49 17.61 13.31 -2.56
CA SER A 49 18.19 12.71 -3.76
C SER A 49 18.96 13.71 -4.61
N LEU A 50 18.54 14.97 -4.65
CA LEU A 50 19.28 16.07 -5.28
C LEU A 50 20.60 16.35 -4.54
N ILE A 51 20.57 16.43 -3.21
CA ILE A 51 21.77 16.64 -2.37
C ILE A 51 22.77 15.49 -2.59
N LEU A 52 22.28 14.25 -2.65
CA LEU A 52 23.11 13.06 -2.89
C LEU A 52 23.52 12.85 -4.35
N LYS A 53 23.04 13.68 -5.29
CA LYS A 53 23.23 13.52 -6.74
C LYS A 53 22.75 12.15 -7.26
N ARG A 54 21.66 11.62 -6.71
CA ARG A 54 21.04 10.31 -7.03
C ARG A 54 19.65 10.45 -7.66
N LEU A 55 19.49 11.46 -8.51
CA LEU A 55 18.19 11.80 -9.11
C LEU A 55 17.64 10.69 -10.03
N PRO A 56 18.44 10.03 -10.88
CA PRO A 56 17.94 8.90 -11.68
C PRO A 56 17.47 7.73 -10.82
N GLU A 57 18.21 7.38 -9.76
CA GLU A 57 17.85 6.32 -8.82
C GLU A 57 16.54 6.63 -8.11
N PHE A 58 16.33 7.89 -7.72
CA PHE A 58 15.06 8.36 -7.15
C PHE A 58 13.87 8.03 -8.04
N PHE A 59 13.93 8.37 -9.34
CA PHE A 59 12.83 8.13 -10.26
C PHE A 59 12.60 6.63 -10.49
N ILE A 60 13.66 5.82 -10.58
CA ILE A 60 13.55 4.37 -10.72
C ILE A 60 12.81 3.78 -9.51
N ILE A 61 13.24 4.09 -8.28
CA ILE A 61 12.58 3.58 -7.07
C ILE A 61 11.13 4.08 -7.01
N THR A 62 10.88 5.35 -7.34
CA THR A 62 9.54 5.95 -7.32
C THR A 62 8.58 5.22 -8.26
N VAL A 63 8.99 4.97 -9.50
CA VAL A 63 8.19 4.21 -10.48
C VAL A 63 7.88 2.80 -9.96
N LEU A 64 8.85 2.15 -9.32
CA LEU A 64 8.65 0.82 -8.75
C LEU A 64 7.71 0.85 -7.53
N ILE A 65 7.82 1.85 -6.65
CA ILE A 65 6.91 2.02 -5.52
C ILE A 65 5.48 2.28 -6.00
N LEU A 66 5.28 3.30 -6.84
CA LEU A 66 3.94 3.69 -7.30
C LEU A 66 3.33 2.68 -8.27
N GLY A 67 4.16 2.03 -9.09
CA GLY A 67 3.73 1.14 -10.16
C GLY A 67 3.56 -0.32 -9.75
N VAL A 68 4.31 -0.77 -8.73
CA VAL A 68 4.38 -2.19 -8.31
C VAL A 68 3.93 -2.35 -6.86
N ARG A 69 4.57 -1.66 -5.92
CA ARG A 69 4.34 -1.85 -4.47
C ARG A 69 2.91 -1.51 -4.03
N THR A 70 2.39 -0.35 -4.44
CA THR A 70 1.03 0.10 -4.07
C THR A 70 -0.03 -0.92 -4.47
N LYS A 71 0.17 -1.62 -5.60
CA LYS A 71 -0.77 -2.61 -6.12
C LYS A 71 -0.70 -3.94 -5.38
N LEU A 72 0.52 -4.41 -5.03
CA LEU A 72 0.71 -5.67 -4.31
C LEU A 72 0.21 -5.61 -2.85
N GLY A 73 -0.05 -4.40 -2.36
CA GLY A 73 -0.31 -4.13 -0.96
C GLY A 73 0.96 -4.20 -0.13
N GLY A 74 0.91 -3.64 1.07
CA GLY A 74 2.07 -3.59 1.96
C GLY A 74 1.68 -3.35 3.40
N GLY A 75 2.66 -3.36 4.30
CA GLY A 75 2.41 -2.98 5.68
C GLY A 75 2.09 -1.48 5.77
N HIS A 76 0.85 -1.15 6.12
CA HIS A 76 0.50 0.22 6.54
C HIS A 76 1.16 0.50 7.88
N CYS A 77 1.75 1.68 8.01
CA CYS A 77 2.34 2.12 9.26
C CYS A 77 1.28 2.90 10.04
N ASN A 78 1.25 2.74 11.36
CA ASN A 78 0.22 3.33 12.21
C ASN A 78 0.38 4.85 12.36
N SER A 79 1.47 5.43 11.85
CA SER A 79 1.70 6.88 11.88
C SER A 79 2.44 7.39 10.64
N PHE A 80 2.23 8.67 10.34
CA PHE A 80 2.97 9.37 9.29
C PHE A 80 4.49 9.26 9.48
N THR A 81 4.98 9.53 10.69
CA THR A 81 6.42 9.53 11.02
C THR A 81 7.06 8.16 10.79
N THR A 82 6.40 7.09 11.22
CA THR A 82 6.91 5.72 11.00
C THR A 82 6.94 5.35 9.52
N CYS A 83 5.91 5.75 8.77
CA CYS A 83 5.89 5.58 7.31
C CYS A 83 7.00 6.36 6.61
N PHE A 84 7.23 7.60 7.04
CA PHE A 84 8.26 8.47 6.49
C PHE A 84 9.65 7.90 6.74
N ILE A 85 9.99 7.56 8.00
CA ILE A 85 11.29 6.97 8.35
C ILE A 85 11.54 5.69 7.54
N LYS A 86 10.54 4.80 7.46
CA LYS A 86 10.64 3.56 6.69
C LYS A 86 10.89 3.83 5.21
N THR A 87 10.12 4.74 4.61
CA THR A 87 10.22 5.04 3.18
C THR A 87 11.57 5.68 2.86
N THR A 88 11.97 6.70 3.61
CA THR A 88 13.28 7.36 3.45
C THR A 88 14.43 6.37 3.66
N GLY A 89 14.34 5.50 4.68
CA GLY A 89 15.32 4.47 4.95
C GLY A 89 15.48 3.49 3.78
N ILE A 90 14.39 3.08 3.13
CA ILE A 90 14.44 2.22 1.94
C ILE A 90 15.19 2.91 0.80
N TYR A 91 14.90 4.17 0.51
CA TYR A 91 15.61 4.92 -0.53
C TYR A 91 17.12 5.00 -0.22
N LEU A 92 17.50 5.40 0.99
CA LEU A 92 18.90 5.54 1.39
C LEU A 92 19.66 4.20 1.35
N ILE A 93 19.08 3.13 1.88
CA ILE A 93 19.65 1.78 1.85
C ILE A 93 19.84 1.32 0.39
N MET A 94 18.85 1.58 -0.48
CA MET A 94 18.93 1.21 -1.89
C MET A 94 19.99 2.01 -2.64
N TYR A 95 20.14 3.31 -2.38
CA TYR A 95 21.20 4.13 -2.97
C TYR A 95 22.60 3.62 -2.60
N PHE A 96 22.78 3.26 -1.32
CA PHE A 96 24.04 2.72 -0.83
C PHE A 96 24.33 1.33 -1.42
N LEU A 97 23.40 0.38 -1.25
CA LEU A 97 23.60 -1.01 -1.68
C LEU A 97 23.74 -1.14 -3.20
N SER A 98 22.97 -0.39 -3.99
CA SER A 98 23.05 -0.49 -5.46
C SER A 98 24.42 -0.12 -6.02
N SER A 99 25.18 0.72 -5.30
CA SER A 99 26.52 1.16 -5.69
C SER A 99 27.62 0.15 -5.32
N ILE A 100 27.36 -0.77 -4.39
CA ILE A 100 28.39 -1.65 -3.81
C ILE A 100 28.18 -3.11 -4.23
N VAL A 101 26.93 -3.54 -4.34
CA VAL A 101 26.60 -4.94 -4.56
C VAL A 101 26.93 -5.36 -5.99
N ILE A 102 27.62 -6.48 -6.14
CA ILE A 102 27.85 -7.13 -7.44
C ILE A 102 26.96 -8.37 -7.50
N ILE A 103 25.94 -8.34 -8.36
CA ILE A 103 25.01 -9.46 -8.53
C ILE A 103 25.44 -10.29 -9.75
N PRO A 104 25.84 -11.57 -9.58
CA PRO A 104 26.17 -12.46 -10.71
C PRO A 104 24.98 -12.67 -11.63
N ARG A 105 25.23 -12.87 -12.93
CA ARG A 105 24.18 -12.97 -13.98
C ARG A 105 23.10 -14.01 -13.65
N PHE A 106 23.51 -15.18 -13.15
CA PHE A 106 22.59 -16.25 -12.74
C PHE A 106 21.64 -15.81 -11.62
N ILE A 107 22.16 -15.14 -10.59
CA ILE A 107 21.37 -14.63 -9.47
C ILE A 107 20.37 -13.55 -9.93
N ARG A 108 20.74 -12.71 -10.91
CA ARG A 108 19.81 -11.71 -11.48
C ARG A 108 18.57 -12.37 -12.06
N VAL A 109 18.75 -13.46 -12.82
CA VAL A 109 17.63 -14.20 -13.43
C VAL A 109 16.75 -14.83 -12.34
N LEU A 110 17.35 -15.43 -11.31
CA LEU A 110 16.60 -15.99 -10.19
C LEU A 110 15.76 -14.94 -9.46
N ILE A 111 16.31 -13.75 -9.21
CA ILE A 111 15.58 -12.63 -8.60
C ILE A 111 14.38 -12.26 -9.48
N LEU A 112 14.57 -12.06 -10.79
CA LEU A 112 13.46 -11.71 -11.69
C LEU A 112 12.33 -12.74 -11.64
N VAL A 113 12.65 -14.03 -11.77
CA VAL A 113 11.66 -15.11 -11.72
C VAL A 113 10.92 -15.10 -10.38
N SER A 114 11.65 -14.94 -9.26
CA SER A 114 11.05 -14.92 -7.92
C SER A 114 10.15 -13.70 -7.66
N VAL A 115 10.46 -12.54 -8.23
CA VAL A 115 9.59 -11.35 -8.17
C VAL A 115 8.30 -11.60 -8.94
N ILE A 116 8.39 -12.14 -10.16
CA ILE A 116 7.20 -12.46 -10.94
C ILE A 116 6.34 -13.50 -10.22
N ALA A 117 6.95 -14.57 -9.68
CA ALA A 117 6.23 -15.54 -8.87
C ALA A 117 5.50 -14.87 -7.67
N THR A 118 6.18 -13.97 -6.96
CA THR A 118 5.61 -13.21 -5.84
C THR A 118 4.42 -12.35 -6.26
N ILE A 119 4.49 -11.70 -7.42
CA ILE A 119 3.38 -10.90 -7.97
C ILE A 119 2.16 -11.78 -8.23
N PHE A 120 2.36 -12.98 -8.77
CA PHE A 120 1.25 -13.88 -9.08
C PHE A 120 0.69 -14.60 -7.87
N THR A 121 1.49 -14.85 -6.83
CA THR A 121 1.02 -15.44 -5.55
C THR A 121 0.47 -14.40 -4.57
N ALA A 122 0.74 -13.11 -4.80
CA ALA A 122 0.19 -12.05 -3.98
C ALA A 122 -1.35 -12.04 -4.03
N LYS A 123 -1.96 -12.05 -2.84
CA LYS A 123 -3.39 -11.79 -2.69
C LYS A 123 -3.57 -10.28 -2.64
N TYR A 124 -3.92 -9.70 -3.79
CA TYR A 124 -4.36 -8.32 -3.91
C TYR A 124 -5.62 -8.16 -3.06
N ARG A 125 -5.47 -7.56 -1.88
CA ARG A 125 -6.57 -7.31 -0.95
C ARG A 125 -6.77 -5.81 -0.84
N THR A 126 -7.48 -5.23 -1.79
CA THR A 126 -8.35 -4.10 -1.46
C THR A 126 -9.53 -4.68 -0.70
N LYS A 127 -9.89 -4.14 0.47
CA LYS A 127 -11.02 -4.66 1.24
C LYS A 127 -12.36 -4.25 0.61
N ILE A 128 -12.35 -3.37 -0.40
CA ILE A 128 -13.48 -3.18 -1.31
C ILE A 128 -13.59 -4.38 -2.24
N LYS A 129 -14.56 -5.21 -1.88
CA LYS A 129 -15.17 -6.32 -2.63
C LYS A 129 -14.28 -7.53 -2.85
N ALA A 130 -14.65 -8.57 -2.11
CA ALA A 130 -14.55 -9.97 -2.47
C ALA A 130 -15.26 -10.34 -3.81
N ILE A 131 -15.34 -9.42 -4.77
CA ILE A 131 -16.07 -9.52 -6.06
C ILE A 131 -15.29 -8.77 -7.15
N GLU A 132 -13.98 -8.94 -7.25
CA GLU A 132 -13.31 -8.68 -8.54
C GLU A 132 -13.28 -9.99 -9.32
N ALA A 133 -13.89 -9.99 -10.51
CA ALA A 133 -13.80 -11.12 -11.43
C ALA A 133 -12.33 -11.51 -11.61
N PRO A 134 -11.99 -12.81 -11.70
CA PRO A 134 -10.60 -13.27 -11.81
C PRO A 134 -9.82 -12.58 -12.95
N LYS A 135 -10.54 -12.13 -13.99
CA LYS A 135 -10.02 -11.33 -15.11
C LYS A 135 -9.44 -9.97 -14.69
N VAL A 136 -10.04 -9.26 -13.73
CA VAL A 136 -9.57 -7.93 -13.26
C VAL A 136 -8.28 -8.09 -12.46
N ILE A 137 -8.25 -9.05 -11.53
CA ILE A 137 -7.05 -9.38 -10.75
C ILE A 137 -5.90 -9.81 -11.67
N LEU A 138 -6.20 -10.62 -12.70
CA LEU A 138 -5.20 -11.02 -13.69
C LEU A 138 -4.65 -9.82 -14.47
N LYS A 139 -5.52 -8.90 -14.93
CA LYS A 139 -5.08 -7.65 -15.58
C LYS A 139 -4.18 -6.82 -14.68
N LEU A 140 -4.50 -6.71 -13.39
CA LEU A 140 -3.70 -5.99 -12.41
C LEU A 140 -2.32 -6.64 -12.21
N LYS A 141 -2.27 -7.96 -12.07
CA LYS A 141 -1.02 -8.75 -11.99
C LYS A 141 -0.15 -8.54 -13.23
N LEU A 142 -0.73 -8.71 -14.42
CA LEU A 142 -0.04 -8.51 -15.69
C LEU A 142 0.50 -7.09 -15.83
N ARG A 143 -0.30 -6.05 -15.52
CA ARG A 143 0.15 -4.65 -15.56
C ARG A 143 1.28 -4.39 -14.57
N THR A 144 1.23 -5.01 -13.38
CA THR A 144 2.26 -4.87 -12.35
C THR A 144 3.56 -5.55 -12.76
N SER A 145 3.49 -6.78 -13.28
CA SER A 145 4.63 -7.50 -13.84
C SER A 145 5.22 -6.76 -15.03
N PHE A 146 4.39 -6.23 -15.92
CA PHE A 146 4.82 -5.45 -17.08
C PHE A 146 5.62 -4.22 -16.64
N ILE A 147 5.13 -3.44 -15.68
CA ILE A 147 5.87 -2.27 -15.17
C ILE A 147 7.23 -2.68 -14.62
N TYR A 148 7.29 -3.74 -13.80
CA TYR A 148 8.57 -4.20 -13.23
C TYR A 148 9.57 -4.64 -14.32
N LEU A 149 9.11 -5.48 -15.26
CA LEU A 149 9.94 -5.99 -16.36
C LEU A 149 10.35 -4.89 -17.34
N PHE A 150 9.46 -3.95 -17.63
CA PHE A 150 9.74 -2.80 -18.48
C PHE A 150 10.80 -1.90 -17.87
N THR A 151 10.68 -1.57 -16.57
CA THR A 151 11.72 -0.82 -15.85
C THR A 151 13.05 -1.57 -15.86
N TYR A 152 13.05 -2.89 -15.64
CA TYR A 152 14.27 -3.70 -15.75
C TYR A 152 14.88 -3.66 -17.16
N ALA A 153 14.06 -3.78 -18.21
CA ALA A 153 14.51 -3.71 -19.59
C ALA A 153 15.13 -2.34 -19.91
N LEU A 154 14.50 -1.24 -19.49
CA LEU A 154 15.02 0.12 -19.67
C LEU A 154 16.39 0.30 -19.02
N VAL A 155 16.56 -0.09 -17.75
CA VAL A 155 17.86 0.06 -17.07
C VAL A 155 18.93 -0.85 -17.68
N ARG A 156 18.54 -1.98 -18.30
CA ARG A 156 19.45 -2.85 -19.05
C ARG A 156 19.88 -2.22 -20.37
N VAL A 157 19.02 -1.48 -21.06
CA VAL A 157 19.38 -0.71 -22.27
C VAL A 157 20.39 0.39 -21.92
N ILE A 158 20.20 1.09 -20.80
CA ILE A 158 21.15 2.09 -20.29
C ILE A 158 22.48 1.44 -19.86
N ASN A 159 22.44 0.15 -19.52
CA ASN A 159 23.59 -0.67 -19.13
C ASN A 159 24.41 -0.14 -17.94
N ASN A 160 23.78 0.64 -17.05
CA ASN A 160 24.41 1.09 -15.81
C ASN A 160 24.22 0.04 -14.70
N SER A 161 25.33 -0.45 -14.13
CA SER A 161 25.32 -1.49 -13.09
C SER A 161 24.52 -1.08 -11.85
N VAL A 162 24.61 0.19 -11.43
CA VAL A 162 23.89 0.73 -10.28
C VAL A 162 22.39 0.63 -10.50
N TYR A 163 21.90 1.03 -11.67
CA TYR A 163 20.46 1.02 -11.96
C TYR A 163 19.91 -0.39 -12.09
N ILE A 164 20.69 -1.32 -12.66
CA ILE A 164 20.32 -2.73 -12.73
C ILE A 164 20.24 -3.33 -11.33
N ASN A 165 21.25 -3.09 -10.49
CA ASN A 165 21.26 -3.54 -9.10
C ASN A 165 20.08 -2.96 -8.32
N LEU A 166 19.73 -1.70 -8.56
CA LEU A 166 18.63 -1.01 -7.90
C LEU A 166 17.29 -1.71 -8.14
N VAL A 167 16.96 -2.03 -9.39
CA VAL A 167 15.72 -2.74 -9.75
C VAL A 167 15.67 -4.14 -9.13
N LEU A 168 16.82 -4.83 -9.08
CA LEU A 168 16.91 -6.16 -8.48
C LEU A 168 16.80 -6.13 -6.96
N LEU A 169 17.46 -5.18 -6.28
CA LEU A 169 17.35 -4.95 -4.84
C LEU A 169 15.93 -4.53 -4.44
N PHE A 170 15.24 -3.76 -5.29
CA PHE A 170 13.82 -3.49 -5.09
C PHE A 170 13.00 -4.78 -5.19
N GLY A 171 13.32 -5.65 -6.14
CA GLY A 171 12.72 -6.97 -6.27
C GLY A 171 12.87 -7.83 -5.01
N THR A 172 14.08 -7.91 -4.45
CA THR A 172 14.33 -8.66 -3.21
C THR A 172 13.60 -8.05 -2.01
N TYR A 173 13.54 -6.73 -1.92
CA TYR A 173 12.75 -6.02 -0.92
C TYR A 173 11.26 -6.38 -1.00
N MET A 174 10.69 -6.44 -2.21
CA MET A 174 9.29 -6.82 -2.43
C MET A 174 9.01 -8.25 -1.98
N ILE A 175 9.90 -9.19 -2.29
CA ILE A 175 9.81 -10.59 -1.85
C ILE A 175 9.85 -10.67 -0.32
N TYR A 176 10.80 -9.97 0.30
CA TYR A 176 10.94 -9.90 1.75
C TYR A 176 9.66 -9.39 2.41
N GLU A 177 9.09 -8.28 1.93
CA GLU A 177 7.88 -7.73 2.52
C GLU A 177 6.68 -8.66 2.34
N TYR A 178 6.52 -9.27 1.16
CA TYR A 178 5.46 -10.26 0.93
C TYR A 178 5.54 -11.40 1.94
N TYR A 179 6.73 -11.98 2.13
CA TYR A 179 6.94 -13.09 3.05
C TYR A 179 6.70 -12.67 4.51
N MET A 180 7.21 -11.51 4.93
CA MET A 180 7.01 -11.00 6.28
C MET A 180 5.55 -10.70 6.58
N ASN A 181 4.81 -10.13 5.62
CA ASN A 181 3.38 -9.87 5.77
C ASN A 181 2.58 -11.17 5.87
N ASN A 182 2.94 -12.20 5.09
CA ASN A 182 2.26 -13.49 5.14
C ASN A 182 2.57 -14.26 6.43
N ARG A 183 3.84 -14.23 6.92
CA ARG A 183 4.22 -14.80 8.22
C ARG A 183 3.48 -14.14 9.38
N ARG A 184 3.44 -12.80 9.43
CA ARG A 184 2.75 -12.07 10.52
C ARG A 184 1.26 -12.45 10.61
N LYS A 185 0.59 -12.65 9.46
CA LYS A 185 -0.80 -13.12 9.40
C LYS A 185 -0.95 -14.57 9.87
N SER A 186 -0.03 -15.46 9.52
CA SER A 186 -0.04 -16.86 9.97
C SER A 186 0.14 -16.96 11.49
N VAL A 187 1.09 -16.21 12.06
CA VAL A 187 1.32 -16.15 13.50
C VAL A 187 0.10 -15.57 14.23
N MET A 188 -0.48 -14.47 13.74
CA MET A 188 -1.70 -13.90 14.33
C MET A 188 -2.87 -14.90 14.29
N LYS A 189 -3.03 -15.62 13.17
CA LYS A 189 -4.07 -16.66 13.03
C LYS A 189 -3.86 -17.83 13.99
N ASN A 190 -2.61 -18.22 14.24
CA ASN A 190 -2.30 -19.28 15.20
C ASN A 190 -2.47 -18.81 16.66
N LEU A 191 -2.18 -17.54 16.95
CA LEU A 191 -2.44 -16.93 18.26
C LEU A 191 -3.93 -16.80 18.54
N THR A 192 -4.74 -16.36 17.57
CA THR A 192 -6.20 -16.28 17.71
C THR A 192 -6.84 -17.66 17.83
N LYS A 193 -6.32 -18.68 17.11
CA LYS A 193 -6.77 -20.07 17.26
C LYS A 193 -6.41 -20.67 18.63
N LYS A 194 -5.35 -20.17 19.29
CA LYS A 194 -5.01 -20.51 20.68
C LYS A 194 -5.86 -19.76 21.72
N PHE A 195 -6.49 -18.65 21.31
CA PHE A 195 -7.39 -17.80 22.11
C PHE A 195 -8.88 -18.12 21.91
N ASP A 196 -9.22 -19.28 21.34
CA ASP A 196 -10.61 -19.74 21.09
C ASP A 196 -11.45 -19.94 22.38
N LEU A 197 -10.87 -19.76 23.58
CA LEU A 197 -11.61 -19.68 24.84
C LEU A 197 -12.48 -18.41 24.96
N LYS A 198 -12.15 -17.35 24.20
CA LYS A 198 -12.92 -16.10 24.14
C LYS A 198 -14.19 -16.22 23.27
N LYS A 199 -14.28 -17.27 22.44
CA LYS A 199 -15.38 -17.51 21.50
C LYS A 199 -16.67 -17.89 22.20
N LEU A 200 -16.58 -18.62 23.32
CA LEU A 200 -17.73 -18.96 24.15
C LEU A 200 -18.42 -17.72 24.77
N MET A 201 -17.63 -16.70 25.15
CA MET A 201 -18.17 -15.42 25.64
C MET A 201 -18.71 -14.53 24.49
N SER A 202 -18.13 -14.64 23.30
CA SER A 202 -18.53 -13.88 22.12
C SER A 202 -19.90 -14.30 21.63
N ASP A 203 -20.20 -15.60 21.57
CA ASP A 203 -21.47 -16.11 21.02
C ASP A 203 -22.70 -15.55 21.77
N VAL A 204 -22.59 -15.34 23.09
CA VAL A 204 -23.62 -14.70 23.92
C VAL A 204 -23.86 -13.24 23.54
N LEU A 205 -22.79 -12.47 23.33
CA LEU A 205 -22.86 -11.07 22.87
C LEU A 205 -23.31 -10.95 21.41
N THR A 206 -22.99 -11.94 20.58
CA THR A 206 -23.29 -11.96 19.15
C THR A 206 -24.80 -12.14 18.94
N ASN A 207 -25.46 -13.00 19.72
CA ASN A 207 -26.91 -13.16 19.69
C ASN A 207 -27.68 -11.89 20.09
N ALA A 208 -27.16 -11.11 21.05
CA ALA A 208 -27.74 -9.82 21.41
C ALA A 208 -27.57 -8.76 20.30
N SER A 209 -26.45 -8.79 19.57
CA SER A 209 -26.18 -7.86 18.46
C SER A 209 -26.95 -8.16 17.17
N ILE A 210 -27.30 -9.42 16.92
CA ILE A 210 -28.10 -9.85 15.76
C ILE A 210 -29.53 -9.31 15.86
N GLY A 211 -30.14 -9.31 17.06
CA GLY A 211 -31.47 -8.74 17.28
C GLY A 211 -31.55 -7.22 17.07
N VAL A 212 -30.46 -6.50 17.32
CA VAL A 212 -30.36 -5.05 17.05
C VAL A 212 -30.08 -4.78 15.55
N GLY A 213 -29.34 -5.68 14.88
CA GLY A 213 -28.99 -5.57 13.46
C GLY A 213 -30.15 -5.84 12.49
N GLU A 214 -31.07 -6.75 12.81
CA GLU A 214 -32.27 -7.00 11.98
C GLU A 214 -33.20 -5.78 11.93
N ALA A 215 -33.27 -4.99 13.00
CA ALA A 215 -34.04 -3.74 13.03
C ALA A 215 -33.45 -2.65 12.13
N ALA A 216 -32.12 -2.65 11.90
CA ALA A 216 -31.41 -1.65 11.11
C ALA A 216 -31.37 -1.95 9.60
N LEU A 217 -31.50 -3.23 9.20
CA LEU A 217 -31.42 -3.68 7.80
C LEU A 217 -32.67 -3.35 6.95
N LYS A 218 -33.70 -2.71 7.53
CA LYS A 218 -34.96 -2.40 6.84
C LYS A 218 -34.96 -1.07 6.05
N SER A 219 -33.84 -0.35 5.93
CA SER A 219 -33.75 0.89 5.15
C SER A 219 -32.69 0.83 4.03
N SER A 220 -33.07 1.17 2.80
CA SER A 220 -32.28 1.00 1.57
C SER A 220 -31.80 2.30 0.91
N SER A 221 -30.57 2.31 0.38
CA SER A 221 -30.09 3.05 -0.82
C SER A 221 -28.63 2.61 -1.12
N ILE A 222 -28.17 2.09 -2.27
CA ILE A 222 -28.18 2.46 -3.71
C ILE A 222 -27.38 3.75 -4.02
N PHE A 223 -26.12 3.58 -4.49
CA PHE A 223 -25.28 4.39 -5.43
C PHE A 223 -23.78 4.15 -5.08
N PHE A 224 -22.88 3.52 -5.86
CA PHE A 224 -22.36 3.67 -7.23
C PHE A 224 -21.32 4.81 -7.46
N TRP A 225 -20.25 4.90 -6.63
CA TRP A 225 -18.91 5.41 -7.02
C TRP A 225 -17.83 4.75 -6.13
N GLY A 226 -16.73 4.30 -6.73
CA GLY A 226 -15.68 3.49 -6.07
C GLY A 226 -15.05 4.20 -4.86
N GLU A 227 -15.12 3.55 -3.70
CA GLU A 227 -14.83 4.16 -2.41
C GLU A 227 -13.32 4.36 -2.17
N VAL A 228 -12.93 5.52 -1.68
CA VAL A 228 -11.61 5.71 -1.05
C VAL A 228 -11.75 5.14 0.37
N GLU A 229 -11.04 4.04 0.68
CA GLU A 229 -11.19 3.32 1.95
C GLU A 229 -10.55 4.08 3.12
N LEU A 230 -11.35 4.37 4.16
CA LEU A 230 -10.87 4.76 5.48
C LEU A 230 -10.16 3.56 6.18
N PRO A 231 -9.06 3.79 6.92
CA PRO A 231 -8.41 2.81 7.78
C PRO A 231 -9.40 2.15 8.76
N LEU A 232 -9.20 0.86 9.07
CA LEU A 232 -10.09 0.06 9.94
C LEU A 232 -10.30 0.70 11.32
N GLU A 233 -9.25 1.30 11.88
CA GLU A 233 -9.27 1.95 13.18
C GLU A 233 -10.18 3.20 13.23
N LEU A 234 -10.39 3.85 12.09
CA LEU A 234 -11.30 4.99 11.96
C LEU A 234 -12.74 4.55 11.68
N ARG A 235 -12.91 3.37 11.06
CA ARG A 235 -14.21 2.75 10.77
C ARG A 235 -14.88 2.18 12.02
N GLU A 236 -14.10 1.75 13.01
CA GLU A 236 -14.62 1.25 14.30
C GLU A 236 -14.98 2.36 15.28
N LYS A 237 -14.43 3.58 15.10
CA LYS A 237 -14.85 4.79 15.85
C LYS A 237 -16.07 5.49 15.24
N SER A 238 -16.49 5.08 14.04
CA SER A 238 -17.61 5.66 13.30
C SER A 238 -18.87 4.79 13.33
N LYS A 239 -18.93 3.81 14.24
CA LYS A 239 -20.13 3.03 14.59
C LYS A 239 -20.46 3.30 16.04
#